data_AF-A0A523JGL4-F1
#
_entry.id   AF-A0A523JGL4-F1
#
_cell.length_a   1.000
_cell.length_b   1.000
_cell.length_c   1.000
_cell.angle_alpha   90.00
_cell.angle_beta   90.00
_cell.angle_gamma   90.00
#
_symmetry.space_group_name_H-M   'P 1'
#
loop_
_entity.id
_entity.type
_entity.pdbx_description
1 polymer ?
#
loop_
_entity_poly.entity_id
_entity_poly.type
_entity_poly.pdbx_seq_one_letter_code
_entity_poly.pdbx_strand_id
1 'polypeptide(L)'
;MLTQQTVEKMHGMKLSAMAEAFEQQLGSGAHATLSFEERVGLLIDCEWTAREQRTLTRRLRAATPRYTAASLENVDFTHPRGLHRQQVQIVHYFRLEREQ
;
A
#
# COMPACT_ATOMS: atom_id res chain seq x y z
N MET A 1 3.27 -31.24 8.06
CA MET A 1 3.84 -30.48 9.19
C MET A 1 4.78 -29.34 8.75
N LEU A 2 4.71 -28.83 7.52
CA LEU A 2 5.63 -27.81 6.99
C LEU A 2 5.02 -26.39 6.95
N THR A 3 3.69 -26.28 6.77
CA THR A 3 2.99 -24.99 6.57
C THR A 3 3.05 -24.08 7.80
N GLN A 4 2.72 -24.60 8.97
CA GLN A 4 2.74 -23.85 10.24
C GLN A 4 4.13 -23.27 10.53
N GLN A 5 5.19 -24.06 10.34
CA GLN A 5 6.57 -23.61 10.54
C GLN A 5 6.96 -22.51 9.56
N THR A 6 6.48 -22.58 8.31
CA THR A 6 6.71 -21.52 7.32
C THR A 6 6.03 -20.21 7.74
N VAL A 7 4.78 -20.27 8.21
CA VAL A 7 4.03 -19.11 8.72
C VAL A 7 4.73 -18.48 9.92
N GLU A 8 5.16 -19.29 10.89
CA GLU A 8 5.92 -18.83 12.05
C GLU A 8 7.23 -18.13 11.64
N LYS A 9 7.96 -18.70 10.68
CA LYS A 9 9.18 -18.07 10.13
C LYS A 9 8.86 -16.74 9.42
N MET A 10 7.77 -16.68 8.64
CA MET A 10 7.34 -15.43 8.00
C MET A 10 7.04 -14.34 9.04
N HIS A 11 6.36 -14.68 10.14
CA HIS A 11 6.16 -13.75 11.25
C HIS A 11 7.47 -13.33 11.92
N GLY A 12 8.40 -14.27 12.16
CA GLY A 12 9.73 -13.97 12.70
C GLY A 12 10.54 -13.01 11.82
N MET A 13 10.37 -13.08 10.50
CA MET A 13 10.98 -12.18 9.52
C MET A 13 10.19 -10.87 9.30
N LYS A 14 9.09 -10.65 10.03
CA LYS A 14 8.19 -9.50 9.86
C LYS A 14 7.57 -9.43 8.45
N LEU A 15 7.20 -10.58 7.89
CA LEU A 15 6.45 -10.73 6.64
C LEU A 15 4.98 -11.06 6.93
N SER A 16 4.34 -10.26 7.79
CA SER A 16 3.03 -10.61 8.34
C SER A 16 1.91 -10.64 7.30
N ALA A 17 1.94 -9.76 6.28
CA ALA A 17 0.92 -9.76 5.23
C ALA A 17 1.18 -10.92 4.25
N MET A 18 2.45 -11.25 3.99
CA MET A 18 2.80 -12.45 3.23
C MET A 18 2.28 -13.73 3.91
N ALA A 19 2.42 -13.81 5.25
CA ALA A 19 1.97 -14.96 6.04
C ALA A 19 0.45 -15.17 5.91
N GLU A 20 -0.32 -14.09 6.07
CA GLU A 20 -1.77 -14.11 5.93
C GLU A 20 -2.20 -14.49 4.50
N ALA A 21 -1.57 -13.88 3.48
CA ALA A 21 -1.84 -14.21 2.09
C ALA A 21 -1.47 -15.66 1.75
N PHE A 22 -0.40 -16.20 2.34
CA PHE A 22 0.00 -17.60 2.16
C PHE A 22 -1.06 -18.56 2.73
N GLU A 23 -1.58 -18.30 3.93
CA GLU A 23 -2.66 -19.08 4.52
C GLU A 23 -3.95 -19.02 3.68
N GLN A 24 -4.29 -17.84 3.16
CA GLN A 24 -5.43 -17.66 2.24
C GLN A 24 -5.25 -18.46 0.94
N GLN A 25 -4.06 -18.44 0.35
CA GLN A 25 -3.76 -19.22 -0.85
C GLN A 25 -3.84 -20.73 -0.61
N LEU A 26 -3.46 -21.21 0.58
CA LEU A 26 -3.60 -22.63 0.96
C LEU A 26 -5.07 -23.06 1.10
N GLY A 27 -5.94 -22.15 1.55
CA GLY A 27 -7.38 -22.42 1.71
C GLY A 27 -8.22 -22.25 0.43
N SER A 28 -7.66 -21.67 -0.63
CA SER A 28 -8.40 -21.30 -1.84
C SER A 28 -7.87 -22.00 -3.10
N GLY A 29 -8.72 -22.83 -3.71
CA GLY A 29 -8.41 -23.52 -4.97
C GLY A 29 -8.26 -22.58 -6.18
N ALA A 30 -8.68 -21.31 -6.08
CA ALA A 30 -8.55 -20.33 -7.16
C ALA A 30 -7.09 -19.98 -7.49
N HIS A 31 -6.17 -20.22 -6.56
CA HIS A 31 -4.73 -19.99 -6.79
C HIS A 31 -4.02 -21.23 -7.36
N ALA A 32 -4.69 -22.39 -7.42
CA ALA A 32 -4.11 -23.61 -7.97
C ALA A 32 -3.95 -23.56 -9.50
N THR A 33 -4.70 -22.71 -10.19
CA THR A 33 -4.58 -22.44 -11.64
C THR A 33 -3.41 -21.53 -11.98
N LEU A 34 -2.85 -20.81 -11.01
CA LEU A 34 -1.67 -19.96 -11.20
C LEU A 34 -0.40 -20.80 -11.16
N SER A 35 0.60 -20.40 -11.93
CA SER A 35 1.96 -20.93 -11.84
C SER A 35 2.57 -20.63 -10.47
N PHE A 36 3.64 -21.36 -10.13
CA PHE A 36 4.37 -21.11 -8.89
C PHE A 36 4.92 -19.68 -8.81
N GLU A 37 5.47 -19.18 -9.93
CA GLU A 37 6.06 -17.85 -10.03
C GLU A 37 5.02 -16.74 -9.80
N GLU A 38 3.83 -16.88 -10.39
CA GLU A 38 2.71 -15.95 -10.17
C GLU A 38 2.26 -15.95 -8.70
N ARG A 39 2.13 -17.13 -8.08
CA ARG A 39 1.76 -17.20 -6.66
C ARG A 39 2.77 -16.52 -5.77
N VAL A 40 4.07 -16.74 -6.01
CA VAL A 40 5.14 -16.09 -5.25
C VAL A 40 5.14 -14.57 -5.49
N GLY A 41 4.95 -14.13 -6.73
CA GLY A 41 4.79 -12.72 -7.07
C GLY A 41 3.68 -12.05 -6.26
N LEU A 42 2.48 -12.66 -6.24
CA LEU A 42 1.35 -12.16 -5.45
C LEU A 42 1.63 -12.07 -3.95
N LEU A 43 2.34 -13.05 -3.38
CA LEU A 43 2.71 -13.03 -1.97
C LEU A 43 3.68 -11.88 -1.65
N ILE A 44 4.66 -11.65 -2.52
CA ILE A 44 5.63 -10.55 -2.38
C ILE A 44 4.93 -9.20 -2.54
N ASP A 45 4.09 -9.04 -3.55
CA ASP A 45 3.35 -7.80 -3.82
C ASP A 45 2.43 -7.44 -2.66
N CYS A 46 1.79 -8.44 -2.04
CA CYS A 46 0.96 -8.24 -0.85
C CYS A 46 1.78 -7.63 0.31
N GLU A 47 2.94 -8.21 0.62
CA GLU A 47 3.80 -7.70 1.69
C GLU A 47 4.41 -6.35 1.35
N TRP A 48 4.84 -6.14 0.11
CA TRP A 48 5.35 -4.86 -0.36
C TRP A 48 4.31 -3.75 -0.18
N THR A 49 3.09 -3.98 -0.69
CA THR A 49 1.97 -3.03 -0.57
C THR A 49 1.64 -2.73 0.89
N ALA A 50 1.63 -3.76 1.76
CA ALA A 50 1.37 -3.57 3.17
C ALA A 50 2.46 -2.71 3.85
N ARG A 51 3.73 -2.85 3.46
CA ARG A 51 4.84 -2.03 3.97
C ARG A 51 4.73 -0.57 3.53
N GLU A 52 4.43 -0.34 2.26
CA GLU A 52 4.19 1.00 1.73
C GLU A 52 3.02 1.68 2.46
N GLN A 53 1.93 0.94 2.66
CA GLN A 53 0.75 1.47 3.36
C GLN A 53 1.03 1.79 4.84
N ARG A 54 1.82 0.96 5.54
CA ARG A 54 2.26 1.26 6.92
C ARG A 54 3.12 2.53 6.96
N THR A 55 4.04 2.68 6.01
CA THR A 55 4.89 3.88 5.89
C THR A 55 4.06 5.13 5.63
N LEU A 56 3.14 5.07 4.66
CA LEU A 56 2.22 6.16 4.36
C LEU A 56 1.36 6.52 5.57
N THR A 57 0.74 5.53 6.21
CA THR A 57 -0.10 5.73 7.40
C THR A 57 0.69 6.39 8.54
N ARG A 58 1.95 5.98 8.75
CA ARG A 58 2.83 6.61 9.75
C ARG A 58 3.11 8.07 9.40
N ARG A 59 3.41 8.39 8.14
CA ARG A 59 3.62 9.77 7.67
C ARG A 59 2.36 10.62 7.85
N LEU A 60 1.19 10.10 7.49
CA LEU A 60 -0.10 10.79 7.66
C LEU A 60 -0.41 11.08 9.13
N ARG A 61 -0.18 10.10 10.02
CA ARG A 61 -0.36 10.29 11.47
C ARG A 61 0.59 11.36 12.03
N ALA A 62 1.86 11.35 11.59
CA ALA A 62 2.85 12.33 12.01
C ALA A 62 2.55 13.76 11.50
N ALA A 63 1.91 13.89 10.32
CA ALA A 63 1.59 15.17 9.74
C ALA A 63 0.46 15.93 10.46
N THR A 64 -0.32 15.26 11.32
CA THR A 64 -1.43 15.84 12.12
C THR A 64 -2.22 16.91 11.34
N PRO A 65 -2.86 16.55 10.21
CA PRO A 65 -3.49 17.53 9.35
C PRO A 65 -4.59 18.26 10.10
N ARG A 66 -4.57 19.61 10.04
CA ARG A 66 -5.60 20.47 10.68
C ARG A 66 -7.02 20.12 10.23
N TYR A 67 -7.16 19.59 9.01
CA TYR A 67 -8.42 19.12 8.46
C TYR A 67 -8.28 17.65 8.09
N THR A 68 -8.96 16.75 8.82
CA THR A 68 -8.89 15.30 8.61
C THR A 68 -9.44 14.87 7.24
N ALA A 69 -10.37 15.65 6.67
CA ALA A 69 -10.93 15.43 5.34
C ALA A 69 -10.13 16.10 4.21
N ALA A 70 -8.94 16.66 4.50
CA ALA A 70 -8.10 17.24 3.45
C ALA A 70 -7.55 16.14 2.53
N SER A 71 -8.11 16.06 1.33
CA SER A 71 -7.63 15.23 0.24
C SER A 71 -7.52 16.07 -1.03
N LEU A 72 -6.69 15.63 -1.99
CA LEU A 72 -6.60 16.27 -3.30
C LEU A 72 -7.92 16.19 -4.09
N GLU A 73 -8.73 15.17 -3.81
CA GLU A 73 -10.06 14.98 -4.40
C GLU A 73 -11.06 16.03 -3.92
N ASN A 74 -10.89 16.53 -2.69
CA ASN A 74 -11.77 17.52 -2.07
C ASN A 74 -11.37 18.99 -2.39
N VAL A 75 -10.48 19.23 -3.36
CA VAL A 75 -10.08 20.58 -3.73
C VAL A 75 -11.20 21.25 -4.55
N ASP A 76 -11.77 22.33 -4.00
CA ASP A 76 -12.72 23.18 -4.72
C ASP A 76 -12.00 24.11 -5.71
N PHE A 77 -12.09 23.77 -6.99
CA PHE A 77 -11.55 24.58 -8.10
C PHE A 77 -12.50 25.67 -8.59
N THR A 78 -13.74 25.73 -8.08
CA THR A 78 -14.72 26.76 -8.45
C THR A 78 -14.61 28.02 -7.60
N HIS A 79 -13.82 27.96 -6.54
CA HIS A 79 -13.61 29.06 -5.62
C HIS A 79 -12.96 30.28 -6.32
N PRO A 80 -13.35 31.54 -5.99
CA PRO A 80 -12.89 32.76 -6.69
C PRO A 80 -11.37 33.03 -6.64
N ARG A 81 -10.60 32.25 -5.86
CA ARG A 81 -9.14 32.39 -5.73
C ARG A 81 -8.37 31.96 -6.99
N GLY A 82 -9.04 31.50 -8.04
CA GLY A 82 -8.40 31.18 -9.32
C GLY A 82 -7.46 29.98 -9.24
N LEU A 83 -7.81 28.96 -8.45
CA LEU A 83 -7.03 27.74 -8.33
C LEU A 83 -7.20 26.88 -9.59
N HIS A 84 -6.15 26.76 -10.39
CA HIS A 84 -6.17 25.92 -11.59
C HIS A 84 -5.69 24.50 -11.27
N ARG A 85 -6.46 23.48 -11.69
CA ARG A 85 -6.16 22.06 -11.46
C ARG A 85 -4.76 21.64 -11.92
N GLN A 86 -4.29 22.18 -13.05
CA GLN A 86 -2.95 21.93 -13.56
C GLN A 86 -1.86 22.40 -12.60
N GLN A 87 -2.00 23.57 -11.98
CA GLN A 87 -1.00 24.08 -11.03
C GLN A 87 -0.90 23.20 -9.78
N VAL A 88 -2.03 22.74 -9.26
CA VAL A 88 -2.06 21.81 -8.12
C VAL A 88 -1.42 20.47 -8.46
N GLN A 89 -1.69 19.94 -9.66
CA GLN A 89 -1.08 18.68 -10.12
C GLN A 89 0.43 18.81 -10.33
N ILE A 90 0.90 19.91 -10.93
CA ILE A 90 2.33 20.17 -11.15
C ILE A 90 3.10 20.19 -9.83
N VAL A 91 2.61 20.90 -8.82
CA VAL A 91 3.25 20.95 -7.50
C VAL A 91 3.28 19.56 -6.84
N HIS A 92 2.24 18.75 -7.03
CA HIS A 92 2.20 17.37 -6.54
C HIS A 92 3.25 16.48 -7.20
N TYR A 93 3.40 16.55 -8.53
CA TYR A 93 4.42 15.78 -9.26
C TYR A 93 5.86 16.17 -8.87
N PHE A 94 6.17 17.47 -8.79
CA PHE A 94 7.51 17.93 -8.40
C PHE A 94 7.91 17.51 -6.98
N ARG A 95 6.94 17.36 -6.09
CA ARG A 95 7.21 16.88 -4.74
C ARG A 95 7.54 15.38 -4.71
N LEU A 96 6.91 14.58 -5.57
CA LEU A 96 7.18 13.15 -5.69
C LEU A 96 8.56 12.87 -6.28
N GLU A 97 9.03 13.69 -7.23
CA GLU A 97 10.37 13.54 -7.82
C GLU A 97 11.52 13.92 -6.89
N ARG A 98 11.26 14.70 -5.83
CA ARG A 98 12.29 15.07 -4.83
C ARG A 98 12.40 14.11 -3.65
N GLU A 99 11.48 13.15 -3.52
CA GLU A 99 11.49 12.13 -2.46
C GLU A 99 11.97 10.75 -2.93
N GLN A 100 12.41 10.62 -4.20
CA GLN A 100 13.16 9.46 -4.71
C GLN A 100 14.67 9.73 -4.71
#